data_AF-A0A1F7LWW2-F1
#
_entry.id   AF-A0A1F7LWW2-F1
#
_cell.length_a   1.000
_cell.length_b   1.000
_cell.length_c   1.000
_cell.angle_alpha   90.00
_cell.angle_beta   90.00
_cell.angle_gamma   90.00
#
_symmetry.space_group_name_H-M   'P 1'
#
loop_
_entity.id
_entity.type
_entity.pdbx_description
1 polymer ?
#
loop_
_entity_poly.entity_id
_entity_poly.type
_entity_poly.pdbx_seq_one_letter_code
_entity_poly.pdbx_strand_id
1 'polypeptide(L)' 'MIAEINPILRGWVNYFRIGNAGRCFAYVTNWVEKKVRRHLMRARNRAGFGWTRWSTVGLYETLGLFQDYRVQYGART' A
#
# COMPACT_ATOMS: atom_id res chain seq x y z
N MET A 1 -9.66 -6.40 7.32
CA MET A 1 -9.07 -5.86 6.07
C MET A 1 -7.59 -5.49 6.19
N ILE A 2 -7.19 -4.43 6.91
CA ILE A 2 -5.76 -3.99 6.89
C ILE A 2 -4.82 -5.07 7.46
N ALA A 3 -5.22 -5.69 8.57
CA ALA A 3 -4.48 -6.81 9.17
C ALA A 3 -4.33 -8.02 8.23
N GLU A 4 -5.25 -8.21 7.29
CA GLU A 4 -5.22 -9.32 6.32
C GLU A 4 -4.37 -8.97 5.08
N ILE A 5 -4.43 -7.73 4.59
CA ILE A 5 -3.69 -7.32 3.39
C ILE A 5 -2.21 -7.07 3.67
N ASN A 6 -1.88 -6.57 4.87
CA ASN A 6 -0.50 -6.26 5.26
C ASN A 6 0.47 -7.44 5.12
N PRO A 7 0.18 -8.67 5.62
CA PRO A 7 1.09 -9.81 5.44
C PRO A 7 1.26 -10.20 3.97
N ILE A 8 0.21 -10.08 3.14
CA ILE A 8 0.27 -10.37 1.71
C ILE A 8 1.19 -9.36 1.00
N LEU A 9 1.00 -8.06 1.27
CA LEU A 9 1.85 -7.00 0.70
C LEU A 9 3.31 -7.15 1.16
N ARG A 10 3.52 -7.46 2.44
CA ARG A 10 4.86 -7.70 2.99
C ARG A 10 5.55 -8.87 2.30
N GLY A 11 4.88 -10.00 2.16
CA GLY A 11 5.44 -11.17 1.48
C GLY A 11 5.75 -10.90 0.01
N TRP A 12 4.81 -10.27 -0.71
CA TRP A 12 4.99 -9.89 -2.11
C TRP A 12 6.16 -8.93 -2.29
N VAL A 13 6.25 -7.86 -1.49
CA VAL A 13 7.38 -6.93 -1.59
C VAL A 13 8.68 -7.64 -1.25
N ASN A 14 8.76 -8.42 -0.17
CA ASN A 14 9.99 -9.12 0.19
C ASN A 14 10.47 -10.06 -0.93
N TYR A 15 9.56 -10.72 -1.63
CA TYR A 15 9.89 -11.59 -2.76
C TYR A 15 10.42 -10.81 -3.97
N PHE A 16 9.76 -9.70 -4.35
CA PHE A 16 10.11 -8.91 -5.53
C PHE A 16 11.11 -7.77 -5.27
N ARG A 17 11.60 -7.61 -4.03
CA ARG A 17 12.45 -6.49 -3.61
C ARG A 17 13.83 -6.50 -4.26
N ILE A 18 14.30 -7.65 -4.74
CA ILE A 18 15.60 -7.80 -5.40
C ILE A 18 15.45 -7.49 -6.89
N GLY A 19 16.09 -6.42 -7.38
CA GLY A 19 16.12 -6.06 -8.81
C GLY A 19 15.58 -4.66 -9.13
N ASN A 20 15.02 -4.42 -10.32
CA ASN A 20 14.52 -3.11 -10.76
C ASN A 20 12.98 -2.97 -10.62
N ALA A 21 12.43 -3.38 -9.48
CA ALA A 21 10.98 -3.42 -9.25
C ALA A 21 10.36 -2.08 -8.80
N GLY A 22 11.13 -0.99 -8.74
CA GLY A 22 10.68 0.28 -8.13
C GLY A 22 9.44 0.88 -8.79
N ARG A 23 9.32 0.79 -10.12
CA ARG A 23 8.11 1.27 -10.85
C ARG A 23 6.87 0.45 -10.51
N CYS A 24 7.02 -0.87 -10.40
CA CYS A 24 5.93 -1.77 -10.01
C CYS A 24 5.48 -1.49 -8.58
N PHE A 25 6.43 -1.26 -7.68
CA PHE A 25 6.16 -0.88 -6.30
C PHE A 25 5.37 0.41 -6.19
N ALA A 26 5.80 1.48 -6.88
CA ALA A 26 5.04 2.74 -6.90
C ALA A 26 3.61 2.57 -7.45
N TYR A 27 3.43 1.74 -8.48
CA TYR A 27 2.10 1.43 -9.02
C TYR A 27 1.23 0.70 -7.98
N VAL A 28 1.76 -0.34 -7.34
CA VAL A 28 1.04 -1.13 -6.35
C VAL A 28 0.69 -0.29 -5.12
N THR A 29 1.60 0.52 -4.59
CA THR A 29 1.31 1.45 -3.48
C THR A 29 0.11 2.35 -3.80
N ASN A 30 0.13 3.02 -4.96
CA ASN A 30 -0.96 3.88 -5.40
C ASN A 30 -2.29 3.13 -5.56
N TRP A 31 -2.23 1.90 -6.07
CA TRP A 31 -3.43 1.08 -6.24
C TRP A 31 -4.00 0.62 -4.90
N VAL A 32 -3.15 0.17 -3.97
CA VAL A 32 -3.55 -0.25 -2.62
C VAL A 32 -4.20 0.92 -1.88
N GLU A 33 -3.58 2.09 -1.89
CA GLU A 33 -4.14 3.29 -1.27
C GLU A 33 -5.55 3.62 -1.79
N LYS A 34 -5.74 3.60 -3.12
CA LYS A 34 -7.05 3.80 -3.75
C LYS A 34 -8.05 2.73 -3.32
N LYS A 35 -7.62 1.46 -3.25
CA LYS A 35 -8.49 0.35 -2.88
C LYS A 35 -8.95 0.46 -1.42
N VAL A 36 -8.05 0.77 -0.50
CA VAL A 36 -8.35 1.01 0.93
C VAL A 36 -9.35 2.15 1.08
N ARG A 37 -9.07 3.30 0.45
CA ARG A 37 -9.97 4.47 0.44
C ARG A 37 -11.37 4.13 -0.06
N ARG A 38 -11.47 3.43 -1.20
CA ARG A 38 -12.76 2.98 -1.75
C ARG A 38 -13.49 2.04 -0.82
N HIS A 39 -12.77 1.12 -0.16
CA HIS A 39 -13.37 0.19 0.79
C HIS A 39 -13.96 0.93 2.01
N LEU A 40 -13.21 1.88 2.59
CA LEU A 40 -13.67 2.71 3.71
C LEU A 40 -14.91 3.55 3.35
N MET A 41 -14.98 4.08 2.13
CA MET A 41 -16.15 4.82 1.66
C MET A 41 -17.36 3.90 1.47
N ARG A 42 -17.18 2.71 0.90
CA ARG A 42 -18.25 1.72 0.73
C ARG A 42 -18.78 1.19 2.05
N ALA A 43 -17.90 0.92 3.03
CA ALA A 43 -18.30 0.52 4.37
C ALA A 43 -19.19 1.56 5.08
N ARG A 44 -19.16 2.82 4.61
CA ARG A 44 -19.98 3.93 5.12
C ARG A 44 -21.11 4.33 4.16
N ASN A 45 -21.42 3.51 3.16
CA ASN A 45 -22.41 3.79 2.10
C ASN A 45 -22.19 5.15 1.39
N ARG A 46 -20.94 5.53 1.16
CA ARG A 46 -20.58 6.78 0.46
C ARG A 46 -19.93 6.49 -0.88
N ALA A 47 -20.19 7.37 -1.84
CA ALA A 47 -19.57 7.34 -3.15
C ALA A 47 -18.16 7.95 -3.15
N GLY A 48 -17.34 7.54 -4.13
CA GLY A 48 -16.00 8.07 -4.34
C GLY A 48 -14.91 7.45 -3.44
N PHE A 49 -13.74 8.09 -3.41
CA PHE A 49 -12.57 7.64 -2.65
C PHE A 49 -12.35 8.38 -1.33
N GLY A 50 -12.98 9.53 -1.13
CA GLY A 50 -12.83 10.29 0.12
C GLY A 50 -11.41 10.81 0.35
N TRP A 51 -10.74 11.31 -0.70
CA TRP A 51 -9.37 11.85 -0.63
C TRP A 51 -9.16 12.88 0.48
N THR A 52 -10.13 13.77 0.68
CA THR A 52 -10.09 14.80 1.74
C THR A 52 -10.40 14.26 3.13
N ARG A 53 -11.02 13.08 3.24
CA ARG A 53 -11.44 12.45 4.50
C ARG A 53 -10.42 11.44 5.00
N TRP A 54 -9.75 10.74 4.07
CA TRP A 54 -8.76 9.72 4.34
C TRP A 54 -7.41 10.18 3.77
N SER A 55 -6.71 10.99 4.57
CA SER A 55 -5.37 11.46 4.23
C SER A 55 -4.41 10.29 4.04
N THR A 56 -3.42 10.44 3.17
CA THR A 56 -2.40 9.39 2.96
C THR A 56 -1.69 9.05 4.28
N VAL A 57 -1.36 10.07 5.07
CA VAL A 57 -0.76 9.92 6.40
C VAL A 57 -1.65 9.06 7.30
N GLY A 58 -2.96 9.33 7.37
CA GLY A 58 -3.90 8.55 8.18
C GLY A 58 -4.01 7.08 7.75
N LEU A 59 -3.81 6.76 6.46
CA LEU A 59 -3.77 5.36 6.02
C LEU A 59 -2.60 4.60 6.64
N TYR A 60 -1.43 5.24 6.77
CA TYR A 60 -0.23 4.61 7.29
C TYR A 60 -0.18 4.65 8.81
N GLU A 61 -0.36 5.83 9.40
CA GLU A 61 -0.19 6.03 10.85
C GLU A 61 -1.40 5.55 11.66
N THR A 62 -2.61 5.80 11.19
CA THR A 62 -3.83 5.48 11.94
C THR A 62 -4.34 4.06 11.64
N LEU A 63 -4.35 3.68 10.36
CA LEU A 63 -4.84 2.35 9.95
C LEU A 63 -3.73 1.29 9.93
N GLY A 64 -2.46 1.68 10.01
CA GLY A 64 -1.33 0.76 10.01
C GLY A 64 -1.09 0.10 8.65
N LEU A 65 -1.41 0.76 7.54
CA LEU A 65 -1.17 0.20 6.21
C LEU A 65 0.33 -0.06 5.98
N PHE A 66 0.65 -1.18 5.33
CA PHE A 66 2.03 -1.49 4.95
C PHE A 66 2.65 -0.42 4.03
N GLN A 67 3.85 0.06 4.36
CA GLN A 67 4.53 1.17 3.67
C GLN A 67 5.92 0.84 3.12
N ASP A 68 6.52 -0.31 3.48
CA ASP A 68 7.91 -0.60 3.11
C ASP A 68 8.01 -1.21 1.71
N TYR A 69 7.91 -0.36 0.69
CA TYR A 69 8.03 -0.72 -0.72
C TYR A 69 9.43 -0.47 -1.29
N ARG A 70 10.48 -0.46 -0.45
CA ARG A 70 11.83 -0.17 -0.91
C ARG A 70 12.41 -1.35 -1.68
N VAL A 71 13.14 -1.04 -2.75
CA VAL A 71 13.94 -2.01 -3.53
C VAL A 71 15.27 -2.22 -2.81
N GLN A 72 15.77 -3.45 -2.82
CA GLN A 72 17.11 -3.80 -2.37
C GLN A 72 17.98 -4.03 -3.61
N TYR A 73 18.94 -3.14 -3.79
CA TYR A 73 20.00 -3.34 -4.77
C TYR A 73 21.00 -4.34 -4.18
N GLY A 74 21.28 -5.42 -4.91
CA GLY A 74 22.33 -6.37 -4.51
C GLY A 74 23.65 -5.63 -4.38
N ALA A 75 24.39 -5.88 -3.30
CA ALA A 75 25.75 -5.37 -3.19
C ALA A 75 26.56 -5.91 -4.37
N ARG A 76 27.18 -5.00 -5.15
CA ARG A 76 28.25 -5.37 -6.07
C ARG A 76 29.43 -5.82 -5.21
N THR A 77 29.61 -7.13 -5.06
CA THR A 77 30.93 -7.72 -4.77
C THR A 77 31.79 -7.69 -6.02
#